data_AF-A0A254Q4Q2-F1
#
_entry.id   AF-A0A254Q4Q2-F1
#
_cell.length_a   1.000
_cell.length_b   1.000
_cell.length_c   1.000
_cell.angle_alpha   90.00
_cell.angle_beta   90.00
_cell.angle_gamma   90.00
#
_symmetry.space_group_name_H-M   'P 1'
#
loop_
_entity.id
_entity.type
_entity.pdbx_description
1 polymer ?
#
loop_
_entity_poly.entity_id
_entity_poly.type
_entity_poly.pdbx_seq_one_letter_code
_entity_poly.pdbx_strand_id
1 'polypeptide(L)'
;MSIDKEIVKDFVSESKTLIEDMIDLLEGIEGDFSQVQKLADYGNGVDRIMGGAKSLAMSAPQDHAVHLISDYTALCKAVGYKASQIKDNENLFDVCVATLLDGSETLDILLDRIDEPLSALKASIPQAFIDRLRWVSGKFSDDVAASVGTGKAAQEDPGKQKLKQNEIDDLLRKLGL
;
A
#
# COMPACT_ATOMS: atom_id res chain seq x y z
N MET A 1 27.49 -7.45 -3.48
CA MET A 1 26.97 -8.64 -2.78
C MET A 1 25.77 -9.11 -3.57
N SER A 2 25.65 -10.40 -3.86
CA SER A 2 24.45 -10.96 -4.48
C SER A 2 23.57 -11.55 -3.39
N ILE A 3 22.27 -11.25 -3.43
CA ILE A 3 21.28 -11.88 -2.55
C ILE A 3 21.14 -13.37 -2.91
N ASP A 4 20.80 -14.20 -1.93
CA ASP A 4 20.52 -15.62 -2.14
C ASP A 4 19.20 -15.78 -2.91
N LYS A 5 19.25 -16.49 -4.04
CA LYS A 5 18.11 -16.68 -4.93
C LYS A 5 17.02 -17.57 -4.32
N GLU A 6 17.38 -18.54 -3.48
CA GLU A 6 16.38 -19.40 -2.85
C GLU A 6 15.58 -18.61 -1.82
N ILE A 7 16.24 -17.73 -1.05
CA ILE A 7 15.56 -16.82 -0.12
C ILE A 7 14.60 -15.88 -0.87
N VAL A 8 15.00 -15.37 -2.04
CA VAL A 8 14.13 -14.52 -2.87
C VAL A 8 12.91 -15.31 -3.37
N LYS A 9 13.09 -16.55 -3.82
CA LYS A 9 11.97 -17.41 -4.25
C LYS A 9 10.99 -17.71 -3.13
N ASP A 10 11.49 -18.04 -1.95
CA ASP A 10 10.65 -18.30 -0.78
C ASP A 10 9.82 -17.06 -0.42
N PHE A 11 10.45 -15.88 -0.43
CA PHE A 11 9.77 -14.61 -0.23
C PHE A 11 8.69 -14.35 -1.28
N VAL A 12 8.99 -14.58 -2.57
CA VAL A 12 8.01 -14.41 -3.66
C VAL A 12 6.82 -15.36 -3.47
N SER A 13 7.08 -16.63 -3.15
CA SER A 13 6.03 -17.62 -2.93
C SER A 13 5.12 -17.27 -1.76
N GLU A 14 5.68 -16.88 -0.60
CA GLU A 14 4.87 -16.47 0.56
C GLU A 14 4.08 -15.19 0.25
N SER A 15 4.70 -14.24 -0.45
CA SER A 15 4.06 -12.97 -0.81
C SER A 15 2.88 -13.19 -1.75
N LYS A 16 2.98 -14.14 -2.69
CA LYS A 16 1.88 -14.48 -3.60
C LYS A 16 0.66 -15.04 -2.87
N THR A 17 0.87 -15.95 -1.93
CA THR A 17 -0.23 -16.46 -1.08
C THR A 17 -0.89 -15.32 -0.28
N LEU A 18 -0.10 -14.39 0.25
CA LEU A 18 -0.66 -13.22 0.95
C LEU A 18 -1.44 -12.29 0.01
N ILE A 19 -1.04 -12.16 -1.25
CA ILE A 19 -1.74 -11.35 -2.24
C ILE A 19 -3.08 -11.98 -2.59
N GLU A 20 -3.14 -13.30 -2.78
CA GLU A 20 -4.40 -14.04 -2.98
C GLU A 20 -5.37 -13.78 -1.82
N ASP A 21 -4.92 -13.96 -0.58
CA ASP A 21 -5.73 -13.68 0.62
C ASP A 21 -6.24 -12.22 0.66
N MET A 22 -5.40 -11.26 0.26
CA MET A 22 -5.75 -9.84 0.23
C MET A 22 -6.76 -9.51 -0.88
N ILE A 23 -6.64 -10.13 -2.05
CA ILE A 23 -7.59 -9.95 -3.16
C ILE A 23 -8.94 -10.53 -2.76
N ASP A 24 -8.97 -11.76 -2.25
CA ASP A 24 -10.20 -12.41 -1.75
C ASP A 24 -10.90 -11.54 -0.68
N LEU A 25 -10.12 -10.93 0.22
CA LEU A 25 -10.64 -10.00 1.22
C LEU A 25 -11.27 -8.76 0.57
N LEU A 26 -10.60 -8.15 -0.40
CA LEU A 26 -11.07 -6.92 -1.06
C LEU A 26 -12.33 -7.19 -1.91
N GLU A 27 -12.35 -8.28 -2.68
CA GLU A 27 -13.54 -8.71 -3.42
C GLU A 27 -14.70 -9.01 -2.49
N GLY A 28 -14.44 -9.62 -1.33
CA GLY A 28 -15.47 -9.95 -0.34
C GLY A 28 -16.09 -8.75 0.38
N ILE A 29 -15.50 -7.56 0.29
CA ILE A 29 -16.03 -6.31 0.88
C ILE A 29 -16.48 -5.30 -0.15
N GLU A 30 -16.28 -5.55 -1.44
CA GLU A 30 -16.59 -4.61 -2.51
C GLU A 30 -18.08 -4.20 -2.47
N GLY A 31 -18.35 -2.89 -2.48
CA GLY A 31 -19.71 -2.34 -2.39
C GLY A 31 -20.40 -2.46 -1.03
N ASP A 32 -19.74 -3.03 -0.01
CA ASP A 32 -20.27 -3.16 1.35
C ASP A 32 -19.52 -2.25 2.34
N PHE A 33 -19.95 -0.99 2.41
CA PHE A 33 -19.36 0.01 3.30
C PHE A 33 -19.41 -0.38 4.78
N SER A 34 -20.34 -1.25 5.20
CA SER A 34 -20.40 -1.72 6.59
C SER A 34 -19.12 -2.47 7.02
N GLN A 35 -18.34 -2.94 6.04
CA GLN A 35 -17.10 -3.66 6.23
C GLN A 35 -15.84 -2.80 6.07
N VAL A 36 -15.96 -1.47 6.02
CA VAL A 36 -14.81 -0.53 5.85
C VAL A 36 -13.63 -0.82 6.78
N GLN A 37 -13.86 -1.29 8.00
CA GLN A 37 -12.80 -1.62 8.96
C GLN A 37 -11.87 -2.76 8.49
N LYS A 38 -12.35 -3.66 7.62
CA LYS A 38 -11.53 -4.76 7.05
C LYS A 38 -10.40 -4.27 6.15
N LEU A 39 -10.43 -3.02 5.69
CA LEU A 39 -9.29 -2.42 4.99
C LEU A 39 -8.04 -2.28 5.88
N ALA A 40 -8.20 -2.32 7.21
CA ALA A 40 -7.07 -2.44 8.12
C ALA A 40 -6.43 -3.85 8.07
N ASP A 41 -7.22 -4.90 7.84
CA ASP A 41 -6.73 -6.28 7.69
C ASP A 41 -5.95 -6.44 6.39
N TYR A 42 -6.42 -5.81 5.30
CA TYR A 42 -5.62 -5.63 4.08
C TYR A 42 -4.27 -4.95 4.40
N GLY A 43 -4.31 -3.83 5.14
CA GLY A 43 -3.12 -3.10 5.57
C GLY A 43 -2.12 -3.97 6.35
N ASN A 44 -2.62 -4.86 7.21
CA ASN A 44 -1.81 -5.83 7.95
C ASN A 44 -1.20 -6.90 7.03
N GLY A 45 -1.96 -7.39 6.04
CA GLY A 45 -1.50 -8.36 5.06
C GLY A 45 -0.32 -7.83 4.24
N VAL A 46 -0.48 -6.63 3.67
CA VAL A 46 0.58 -6.01 2.86
C VAL A 46 1.79 -5.58 3.69
N ASP A 47 1.61 -5.28 4.99
CA ASP A 47 2.71 -4.98 5.90
C ASP A 47 3.66 -6.18 6.09
N ARG A 48 3.13 -7.41 6.06
CA ARG A 48 3.96 -8.62 6.13
C ARG A 48 4.88 -8.73 4.91
N ILE A 49 4.35 -8.46 3.71
CA ILE A 49 5.12 -8.42 2.47
C ILE A 49 6.17 -7.30 2.54
N MET A 50 5.78 -6.10 2.99
CA MET A 50 6.69 -4.97 3.18
C MET A 50 7.84 -5.32 4.13
N GLY A 51 7.56 -5.99 5.25
CA GLY A 51 8.56 -6.43 6.22
C GLY A 51 9.55 -7.45 5.62
N GLY A 52 9.06 -8.41 4.85
CA GLY A 52 9.89 -9.36 4.11
C GLY A 52 10.79 -8.65 3.10
N ALA A 53 10.21 -7.78 2.26
CA ALA A 53 10.95 -7.01 1.26
C ALA A 53 12.03 -6.13 1.88
N LYS A 54 11.73 -5.44 3.00
CA LYS A 54 12.72 -4.64 3.75
C LYS A 54 13.85 -5.50 4.30
N SER A 55 13.54 -6.70 4.77
CA SER A 55 14.54 -7.61 5.31
C SER A 55 15.52 -8.07 4.22
N LEU A 56 15.01 -8.42 3.03
CA LEU A 56 15.83 -8.75 1.87
C LEU A 56 16.63 -7.54 1.36
N ALA A 57 16.01 -6.36 1.35
CA ALA A 57 16.64 -5.12 0.93
C ALA A 57 17.89 -4.74 1.76
N MET A 58 18.03 -5.25 3.00
CA MET A 58 19.24 -5.03 3.81
C MET A 58 20.47 -5.75 3.27
N SER A 59 20.28 -6.84 2.51
CA SER A 59 21.36 -7.64 1.93
C SER A 59 21.43 -7.57 0.40
N ALA A 60 20.39 -7.00 -0.23
CA ALA A 60 20.32 -6.82 -1.67
C ALA A 60 21.14 -5.60 -2.18
N PRO A 61 21.61 -5.65 -3.45
CA PRO A 61 22.04 -4.46 -4.17
C PRO A 61 20.94 -3.38 -4.22
N GLN A 62 21.34 -2.10 -4.17
CA GLN A 62 20.40 -0.97 -4.21
C GLN A 62 19.52 -0.92 -5.46
N ASP A 63 19.98 -1.53 -6.55
CA ASP A 63 19.26 -1.63 -7.82
C ASP A 63 18.39 -2.90 -7.93
N HIS A 64 18.24 -3.67 -6.84
CA HIS A 64 17.36 -4.83 -6.82
C HIS A 64 15.88 -4.43 -6.62
N ALA A 65 14.98 -5.16 -7.30
CA ALA A 65 13.53 -4.99 -7.22
C ALA A 65 12.92 -5.01 -5.81
N VAL A 66 13.54 -5.67 -4.82
CA VAL A 66 13.02 -5.74 -3.44
C VAL A 66 12.89 -4.36 -2.79
N HIS A 67 13.72 -3.40 -3.20
CA HIS A 67 13.61 -2.01 -2.75
C HIS A 67 12.33 -1.36 -3.28
N LEU A 68 12.03 -1.55 -4.57
CA LEU A 68 10.80 -1.07 -5.19
C LEU A 68 9.57 -1.72 -4.55
N ILE A 69 9.59 -3.04 -4.36
CA ILE A 69 8.51 -3.80 -3.73
C ILE A 69 8.27 -3.32 -2.29
N SER A 70 9.32 -3.08 -1.51
CA SER A 70 9.22 -2.51 -0.17
C SER A 70 8.51 -1.15 -0.16
N ASP A 71 8.85 -0.28 -1.11
CA ASP A 71 8.27 1.07 -1.17
C ASP A 71 6.83 1.06 -1.69
N TYR A 72 6.56 0.17 -2.65
CA TYR A 72 5.24 -0.03 -3.23
C TYR A 72 4.26 -0.62 -2.19
N THR A 73 4.68 -1.63 -1.43
CA THR A 73 3.88 -2.22 -0.36
C THR A 73 3.61 -1.22 0.77
N ALA A 74 4.57 -0.35 1.10
CA ALA A 74 4.34 0.74 2.05
C ALA A 74 3.26 1.73 1.58
N LEU A 75 3.17 1.99 0.27
CA LEU A 75 2.14 2.82 -0.33
C LEU A 75 0.75 2.18 -0.19
N CYS A 76 0.60 0.91 -0.60
CA CYS A 76 -0.67 0.18 -0.45
C CYS A 76 -1.08 0.06 1.01
N LYS A 77 -0.13 -0.18 1.92
CA LYS A 77 -0.33 -0.19 3.37
C LYS A 77 -0.95 1.13 3.85
N ALA A 78 -0.34 2.26 3.46
CA ALA A 78 -0.80 3.58 3.87
C ALA A 78 -2.23 3.88 3.39
N VAL A 79 -2.56 3.48 2.15
CA VAL A 79 -3.91 3.61 1.61
C VAL A 79 -4.90 2.74 2.39
N GLY A 80 -4.59 1.46 2.62
CA GLY A 80 -5.47 0.54 3.37
C GLY A 80 -5.82 1.06 4.77
N TYR A 81 -4.83 1.51 5.54
CA TYR A 81 -5.09 2.06 6.88
C TYR A 81 -5.83 3.39 6.88
N LYS A 82 -5.66 4.24 5.86
CA LYS A 82 -6.41 5.49 5.76
C LYS A 82 -7.84 5.23 5.31
N ALA A 83 -8.01 4.34 4.34
CA ALA A 83 -9.32 3.96 3.83
C ALA A 83 -10.19 3.28 4.91
N SER A 84 -9.59 2.51 5.82
CA SER A 84 -10.32 1.92 6.95
C SER A 84 -10.90 2.96 7.92
N GLN A 85 -10.50 4.23 7.82
CA GLN A 85 -10.98 5.33 8.67
C GLN A 85 -12.08 6.17 8.00
N ILE A 86 -12.48 5.85 6.76
CA ILE A 86 -13.55 6.54 6.05
C ILE A 86 -14.84 6.48 6.85
N LYS A 87 -15.57 7.61 6.89
CA LYS A 87 -16.88 7.73 7.53
C LYS A 87 -17.87 8.32 6.53
N ASP A 88 -19.06 7.74 6.46
CA ASP A 88 -20.21 8.26 5.71
C ASP A 88 -19.92 8.62 4.24
N ASN A 89 -19.00 7.88 3.59
CA ASN A 89 -18.56 8.14 2.22
C ASN A 89 -18.30 6.82 1.47
N GLU A 90 -19.39 6.13 1.12
CA GLU A 90 -19.39 4.84 0.43
C GLU A 90 -18.66 4.91 -0.91
N ASN A 91 -18.85 6.00 -1.67
CA ASN A 91 -18.16 6.20 -2.95
C ASN A 91 -16.64 6.24 -2.80
N LEU A 92 -16.12 6.90 -1.75
CA LEU A 92 -14.68 6.93 -1.50
C LEU A 92 -14.17 5.54 -1.07
N PHE A 93 -14.97 4.80 -0.30
CA PHE A 93 -14.67 3.42 0.05
C PHE A 93 -14.54 2.54 -1.19
N ASP A 94 -15.51 2.56 -2.11
CA ASP A 94 -15.49 1.77 -3.35
C ASP A 94 -14.26 2.10 -4.20
N VAL A 95 -13.92 3.39 -4.33
CA VAL A 95 -12.72 3.81 -5.05
C VAL A 95 -11.44 3.31 -4.36
N CYS A 96 -11.39 3.30 -3.03
CA CYS A 96 -10.24 2.78 -2.30
C CYS A 96 -10.11 1.26 -2.47
N VAL A 97 -11.21 0.51 -2.38
CA VAL A 97 -11.22 -0.95 -2.62
C VAL A 97 -10.72 -1.26 -4.02
N ALA A 98 -11.29 -0.63 -5.06
CA ALA A 98 -10.85 -0.81 -6.43
C ALA A 98 -9.37 -0.45 -6.63
N THR A 99 -8.91 0.65 -6.03
CA THR A 99 -7.49 1.06 -6.10
C THR A 99 -6.58 0.02 -5.44
N LEU A 100 -6.98 -0.56 -4.30
CA LEU A 100 -6.19 -1.58 -3.62
C LEU A 100 -6.21 -2.93 -4.36
N LEU A 101 -7.29 -3.25 -5.08
CA LEU A 101 -7.33 -4.40 -5.99
C LEU A 101 -6.30 -4.23 -7.11
N ASP A 102 -6.36 -3.13 -7.87
CA ASP A 102 -5.35 -2.80 -8.90
C ASP A 102 -3.93 -2.82 -8.32
N GLY A 103 -3.80 -2.31 -7.09
CA GLY A 103 -2.55 -2.24 -6.36
C GLY A 103 -1.97 -3.62 -6.05
N SER A 104 -2.82 -4.57 -5.67
CA SER A 104 -2.45 -5.94 -5.31
C SER A 104 -2.12 -6.78 -6.55
N GLU A 105 -2.90 -6.64 -7.62
CA GLU A 105 -2.61 -7.27 -8.91
C GLU A 105 -1.28 -6.78 -9.50
N THR A 106 -1.03 -5.47 -9.43
CA THR A 106 0.24 -4.89 -9.87
C THR A 106 1.39 -5.40 -9.00
N LEU A 107 1.18 -5.58 -7.69
CA LEU A 107 2.20 -6.16 -6.80
C LEU A 107 2.55 -7.60 -7.20
N ASP A 108 1.56 -8.42 -7.56
CA ASP A 108 1.78 -9.79 -8.04
C ASP A 108 2.64 -9.79 -9.31
N ILE A 109 2.33 -8.92 -10.28
CA ILE A 109 3.13 -8.75 -11.50
C ILE A 109 4.57 -8.32 -11.18
N LEU A 110 4.77 -7.40 -10.22
CA LEU A 110 6.10 -6.97 -9.81
C LEU A 110 6.91 -8.11 -9.17
N LEU A 111 6.26 -9.01 -8.42
CA LEU A 111 6.90 -10.18 -7.81
C LEU A 111 7.28 -11.23 -8.86
N ASP A 112 6.44 -11.46 -9.87
CA ASP A 112 6.78 -12.37 -10.99
C ASP A 112 8.00 -11.89 -11.78
N ARG A 113 8.24 -10.58 -11.77
CA ARG A 113 9.30 -9.93 -12.54
C ARG A 113 10.45 -9.46 -11.66
N ILE A 114 10.59 -10.01 -10.45
CA ILE A 114 11.55 -9.54 -9.43
C ILE A 114 13.04 -9.55 -9.89
N ASP A 115 13.38 -10.36 -10.88
CA ASP A 115 14.73 -10.44 -11.47
C ASP A 115 14.97 -9.40 -12.59
N GLU A 116 13.95 -8.64 -12.99
CA GLU A 116 14.07 -7.63 -14.04
C GLU A 116 14.70 -6.32 -13.54
N PRO A 117 15.30 -5.52 -14.45
CA PRO A 117 15.80 -4.20 -14.11
C PRO A 117 14.70 -3.27 -13.57
N LEU A 118 15.02 -2.47 -12.56
CA LEU A 118 14.08 -1.51 -11.95
C LEU A 118 13.37 -0.61 -12.95
N SER A 119 14.03 -0.19 -14.03
CA SER A 119 13.41 0.64 -15.06
C SER A 119 12.25 -0.06 -15.77
N ALA A 120 12.36 -1.37 -16.02
CA ALA A 120 11.31 -2.16 -16.66
C ALA A 120 10.12 -2.36 -15.71
N LEU A 121 10.41 -2.59 -14.42
CA LEU A 121 9.40 -2.74 -13.38
C LEU A 121 8.61 -1.45 -13.13
N LYS A 122 9.30 -0.30 -13.04
CA LYS A 122 8.63 0.99 -12.89
C LYS A 122 7.74 1.30 -14.08
N ALA A 123 8.17 0.97 -15.29
CA ALA A 123 7.38 1.16 -16.50
C ALA A 123 6.15 0.24 -16.58
N SER A 124 6.10 -0.85 -15.81
CA SER A 124 4.91 -1.71 -15.75
C SER A 124 3.86 -1.27 -14.74
N ILE A 125 4.14 -0.27 -13.91
CA ILE A 125 3.13 0.29 -13.00
C ILE A 125 2.15 1.13 -13.84
N PRO A 126 0.85 0.80 -13.86
CA PRO A 126 -0.11 1.50 -14.71
C PRO A 126 -0.26 2.97 -14.32
N GLN A 127 -0.18 3.89 -15.29
CA GLN A 127 -0.39 5.31 -15.02
C GLN A 127 -1.78 5.60 -14.41
N ALA A 128 -2.80 4.86 -14.85
CA ALA A 128 -4.15 4.98 -14.31
C ALA A 128 -4.24 4.60 -12.82
N PHE A 129 -3.39 3.68 -12.34
CA PHE A 129 -3.29 3.34 -10.92
C PHE A 129 -2.63 4.49 -10.15
N ILE A 130 -1.54 5.06 -10.67
CA ILE A 130 -0.85 6.21 -10.08
C ILE A 130 -1.78 7.43 -9.96
N ASP A 131 -2.57 7.71 -11.01
CA ASP A 131 -3.50 8.83 -11.02
C ASP A 131 -4.62 8.63 -9.99
N ARG A 132 -5.14 7.41 -9.86
CA ARG A 132 -6.13 7.06 -8.82
C ARG A 132 -5.55 7.20 -7.41
N LEU A 133 -4.33 6.73 -7.18
CA LEU A 133 -3.63 6.90 -5.89
C LEU A 133 -3.46 8.37 -5.52
N ARG A 134 -3.04 9.23 -6.46
CA ARG A 134 -2.93 10.67 -6.23
C ARG A 134 -4.26 11.30 -5.87
N TRP A 135 -5.33 10.89 -6.56
CA TRP A 135 -6.68 11.34 -6.25
C TRP A 135 -7.12 10.92 -4.85
N VAL A 136 -6.90 9.64 -4.48
CA VAL A 136 -7.21 9.10 -3.15
C VAL A 136 -6.42 9.83 -2.06
N SER A 137 -5.13 10.10 -2.29
CA SER A 137 -4.28 10.92 -1.40
C SER A 137 -4.89 12.30 -1.14
N GLY A 138 -5.37 12.96 -2.19
CA GLY A 138 -6.07 14.24 -2.12
C GLY A 138 -7.34 14.19 -1.26
N LYS A 139 -8.10 13.08 -1.31
CA LYS A 139 -9.31 12.93 -0.48
C LYS A 139 -9.02 12.77 1.00
N PHE A 140 -7.98 12.03 1.35
CA PHE A 140 -7.58 11.90 2.76
C PHE A 140 -7.02 13.19 3.36
N SER A 141 -6.44 14.08 2.55
CA SER A 141 -5.96 15.37 3.02
C SER A 141 -7.09 16.37 3.29
N ASP A 142 -8.17 16.31 2.50
CA ASP A 142 -9.38 17.13 2.67
C ASP A 142 -10.24 16.70 3.87
N ASP A 143 -10.44 15.40 4.10
CA ASP A 143 -11.25 14.89 5.23
C ASP A 143 -10.61 15.20 6.59
N VAL A 144 -9.27 15.22 6.66
CA VAL A 144 -8.56 15.64 7.89
C VAL A 144 -8.71 17.14 8.12
N ALA A 145 -8.74 17.97 7.06
CA ALA A 145 -8.95 19.42 7.18
C ALA A 145 -10.37 19.77 7.67
N ALA A 146 -11.38 19.03 7.23
CA ALA A 146 -12.76 19.18 7.69
C ALA A 146 -12.94 18.82 9.18
N SER A 147 -12.16 17.85 9.70
CA SER A 147 -12.17 17.44 11.10
C SER A 147 -11.43 18.41 12.06
N VAL A 148 -10.74 19.44 11.55
CA VAL A 148 -10.08 20.48 12.38
C VAL A 148 -10.92 21.75 12.52
N GLY A 149 -12.24 21.63 12.34
CA GLY A 149 -13.21 22.65 12.73
C GLY A 149 -13.61 22.54 14.20
N THR A 150 -13.05 23.43 15.03
CA THR A 150 -13.51 23.80 16.39
C THR A 150 -13.62 22.70 17.45
N GLY A 151 -12.57 22.48 18.23
CA GLY A 151 -12.67 21.72 19.48
C GLY A 151 -11.35 21.64 20.23
N LYS A 152 -11.31 22.19 21.44
CA LYS A 152 -10.12 22.28 22.31
C LYS A 152 -9.43 20.93 22.53
N ALA A 153 -8.09 20.98 22.50
CA ALA A 153 -7.14 20.11 23.20
C ALA A 153 -7.48 18.60 23.24
N ALA A 154 -7.10 17.86 22.20
CA ALA A 154 -6.97 16.42 22.31
C ALA A 154 -5.63 16.08 22.99
N GLN A 155 -5.74 15.56 24.20
CA GLN A 155 -4.67 14.89 24.95
C GLN A 155 -3.95 13.86 24.07
N GLU A 156 -2.63 13.82 24.26
CA GLU A 156 -1.70 12.92 23.60
C GLU A 156 -1.93 11.48 24.08
N ASP A 157 -2.30 10.60 23.13
CA ASP A 157 -2.29 9.15 23.30
C ASP A 157 -0.98 8.61 22.66
N PRO A 158 -0.02 8.05 23.43
CA PRO A 158 1.28 7.63 22.91
C PRO A 158 1.25 6.49 21.89
N GLY A 159 0.09 5.86 21.64
CA GLY A 159 -0.05 4.72 20.74
C GLY A 159 -0.56 5.06 19.32
N LYS A 160 -1.05 6.28 19.08
CA LYS A 160 -1.56 6.70 17.76
C LYS A 160 -0.56 7.64 17.11
N GLN A 161 0.36 7.09 16.32
CA GLN A 161 1.13 7.91 15.39
C GLN A 161 0.15 8.74 14.55
N LYS A 162 0.13 10.06 14.76
CA LYS A 162 -0.47 11.00 13.81
C LYS A 162 0.31 10.83 12.50
N LEU A 163 -0.24 10.02 11.60
CA LEU A 163 0.29 9.80 10.26
C LEU A 163 0.41 11.17 9.57
N LYS A 164 1.56 11.46 8.99
CA LYS A 164 1.81 12.75 8.34
C LYS A 164 0.89 12.87 7.13
N GLN A 165 0.34 14.06 6.93
CA GLN A 165 -0.64 14.35 5.87
C GLN A 165 -0.10 14.04 4.45
N ASN A 166 1.22 14.02 4.28
CA ASN A 166 1.89 13.87 2.97
C ASN A 166 2.54 12.48 2.75
N GLU A 167 2.22 11.48 3.57
CA GLU A 167 2.93 10.18 3.52
C GLU A 167 2.78 9.44 2.18
N ILE A 168 1.59 9.46 1.57
CA ILE A 168 1.34 8.83 0.27
C ILE A 168 2.13 9.56 -0.85
N ASP A 169 2.13 10.89 -0.84
CA ASP A 169 2.84 11.69 -1.84
C ASP A 169 4.37 11.53 -1.71
N ASP A 170 4.88 11.45 -0.49
CA ASP A 170 6.31 11.20 -0.23
C ASP A 170 6.72 9.79 -0.70
N LEU A 171 5.85 8.78 -0.55
CA LEU A 171 6.06 7.42 -1.06
C LEU A 171 6.03 7.38 -2.59
N LEU A 172 5.09 8.07 -3.24
CA LEU A 172 5.06 8.20 -4.71
C LEU A 172 6.35 8.83 -5.25
N ARG A 173 6.82 9.91 -4.61
CA ARG A 173 8.10 10.53 -4.96
C ARG A 173 9.28 9.57 -4.80
N LYS A 174 9.28 8.75 -3.75
CA LYS A 174 10.33 7.74 -3.52
C LYS A 174 10.35 6.66 -4.61
N LEU A 175 9.17 6.27 -5.11
CA LEU A 175 9.04 5.36 -6.25
C LEU A 175 9.50 6.01 -7.57
N GLY A 176 9.63 7.34 -7.61
CA GLY A 176 9.97 8.11 -8.80
C GLY A 176 8.78 8.22 -9.77
N LEU A 177 7.57 8.29 -9.21
CA LEU A 177 6.29 8.31 -9.93
C LEU A 177 5.60 9.67 -9.83
#